data_AF-A0A8J3FK84-F1
#
_entry.id   AF-A0A8J3FK84-F1
#
_cell.length_a   1.000
_cell.length_b   1.000
_cell.length_c   1.000
_cell.angle_alpha   90.00
_cell.angle_beta   90.00
_cell.angle_gamma   90.00
#
_symmetry.space_group_name_H-M   'P 1'
#
loop_
_entity.id
_entity.type
_entity.pdbx_description
1 polymer ?
#
loop_
_entity_poly.entity_id
_entity_poly.type
_entity_poly.pdbx_seq_one_letter_code
_entity_poly.pdbx_strand_id
1 'polypeptide(L)'
;MSLIASVSMNAQEISKNALGLRLGDSGGFGTEITYQRALGNSTRLELDLGWRNRKDFNHNGYDDNAIKLAALYQWVMNIDAGFNWYVGVGGGLGTYGYDYNNDHYNDTFAFAAGDIGIEYNFDIPLLISLDFRPEFGGNGYYKNNYGSDIALSLRYQF
;
A
#
# COMPACT_ATOMS: atom_id res chain seq x y z
N MET A 1 -4.13 41.53 20.01
CA MET A 1 -3.16 41.37 18.92
C MET A 1 -3.23 39.92 18.48
N SER A 2 -3.99 39.61 17.42
CA SER A 2 -4.11 38.23 16.92
C SER A 2 -3.03 38.02 15.85
N LEU A 3 -2.14 37.07 16.09
CA LEU A 3 -1.08 36.68 15.17
C LEU A 3 -1.70 35.72 14.14
N ILE A 4 -1.89 36.17 12.91
CA ILE A 4 -2.26 35.31 11.79
C ILE A 4 -0.95 34.74 11.24
N ALA A 5 -0.72 33.45 11.47
CA ALA A 5 0.37 32.72 10.85
C ALA A 5 -0.02 32.37 9.41
N SER A 6 0.57 33.08 8.45
CA SER A 6 0.46 32.76 7.03
C SER A 6 1.41 31.60 6.72
N VAL A 7 0.87 30.41 6.45
CA VAL A 7 1.64 29.28 5.95
C VAL A 7 1.80 29.46 4.44
N SER A 8 2.97 29.92 4.00
CA SER A 8 3.34 29.92 2.59
C SER A 8 3.68 28.48 2.18
N MET A 9 2.73 27.77 1.57
CA MET A 9 2.97 26.46 0.98
C MET A 9 3.77 26.62 -0.31
N ASN A 10 5.06 26.27 -0.30
CA ASN A 10 5.75 25.94 -1.54
C ASN A 10 5.21 24.59 -2.01
N ALA A 11 4.39 24.57 -3.06
CA ALA A 11 3.94 23.32 -3.65
C ALA A 11 5.10 22.68 -4.40
N GLN A 12 5.89 21.84 -3.72
CA GLN A 12 6.79 20.92 -4.40
C GLN A 12 5.94 19.93 -5.20
N GLU A 13 6.17 19.87 -6.51
CA GLU A 13 5.41 19.00 -7.40
C GLU A 13 5.78 17.53 -7.12
N ILE A 14 4.78 16.68 -6.91
CA ILE A 14 4.99 15.23 -6.79
C ILE A 14 5.43 14.65 -8.13
N SER A 15 6.25 13.59 -8.09
CA SER A 15 6.69 12.94 -9.32
C SER A 15 5.50 12.40 -10.13
N LYS A 16 5.59 12.53 -11.46
CA LYS A 16 4.56 12.06 -12.38
C LYS A 16 4.33 10.56 -12.26
N ASN A 17 5.40 9.78 -12.16
CA ASN A 17 5.33 8.34 -11.93
C ASN A 17 6.37 7.93 -10.90
N ALA A 18 6.02 6.94 -10.08
CA ALA A 18 6.99 6.20 -9.29
C ALA A 18 6.69 4.71 -9.33
N LEU A 19 7.71 3.87 -9.41
CA LEU A 19 7.57 2.40 -9.41
C LEU A 19 8.57 1.81 -8.43
N GLY A 20 8.15 0.82 -7.65
CA GLY A 20 9.09 0.10 -6.80
C GLY A 20 8.45 -0.98 -5.97
N LEU A 21 8.97 -1.13 -4.76
CA LEU A 21 8.56 -2.19 -3.83
C LEU A 21 8.02 -1.58 -2.55
N ARG A 22 6.93 -2.16 -2.03
CA ARG A 22 6.36 -1.91 -0.71
C ARG A 22 6.60 -3.16 0.14
N LEU A 23 7.37 -3.00 1.21
CA LEU A 23 7.89 -4.09 2.06
C LEU A 23 7.15 -4.06 3.40
N GLY A 24 6.17 -4.95 3.56
CA GLY A 24 5.39 -5.13 4.78
C GLY A 24 5.08 -6.60 5.04
N ASP A 25 4.19 -6.87 6.00
CA ASP A 25 3.63 -8.21 6.18
C ASP A 25 2.42 -8.40 5.26
N SER A 26 1.57 -7.38 5.16
CA SER A 26 0.36 -7.30 4.33
C SER A 26 -0.56 -8.52 4.52
N GLY A 27 -0.66 -9.10 5.73
CA GLY A 27 -1.45 -10.32 5.95
C GLY A 27 -0.80 -11.58 5.36
N GLY A 28 0.52 -11.56 5.20
CA GLY A 28 1.36 -12.63 4.68
C GLY A 28 1.71 -12.53 3.19
N PHE A 29 1.26 -11.50 2.47
CA PHE A 29 1.71 -11.24 1.08
C PHE A 29 3.19 -10.82 1.02
N GLY A 30 3.74 -10.24 2.08
CA GLY A 30 5.13 -9.81 2.13
C GLY A 30 5.37 -8.60 1.22
N THR A 31 6.31 -8.74 0.28
CA THR A 31 6.68 -7.69 -0.67
C THR A 31 5.65 -7.52 -1.77
N GLU A 32 5.25 -6.28 -2.02
CA GLU A 32 4.32 -5.89 -3.09
C GLU A 32 5.05 -5.02 -4.13
N ILE A 33 4.64 -5.13 -5.40
CA ILE A 33 5.01 -4.16 -6.44
C ILE A 33 4.06 -2.98 -6.32
N THR A 34 4.60 -1.77 -6.22
CA THR A 34 3.83 -0.53 -6.03
C THR A 34 4.11 0.45 -7.18
N TYR A 35 3.04 0.99 -7.77
CA TYR A 35 3.12 2.00 -8.82
C TYR A 35 2.27 3.22 -8.44
N GLN A 36 2.86 4.40 -8.56
CA GLN A 36 2.19 5.68 -8.31
C GLN A 36 2.11 6.51 -9.59
N ARG A 37 0.96 7.15 -9.80
CA ARG A 37 0.70 8.07 -10.90
C ARG A 37 0.12 9.38 -10.37
N ALA A 38 0.80 10.49 -10.59
CA ALA A 38 0.24 11.80 -10.29
C ALA A 38 -1.03 12.04 -11.11
N LEU A 39 -2.08 12.52 -10.43
CA LEU A 39 -3.36 12.94 -10.99
C LEU A 39 -3.52 14.47 -10.94
N GLY A 40 -2.70 15.14 -10.14
CA GLY A 40 -2.61 16.58 -10.00
C GLY A 40 -1.37 16.95 -9.18
N ASN A 41 -1.25 18.22 -8.79
CA ASN A 41 -0.05 18.73 -8.13
C ASN A 41 0.17 18.17 -6.72
N SER A 42 -0.89 17.69 -6.07
CA SER A 42 -0.87 17.17 -4.69
C SER A 42 -1.72 15.91 -4.52
N THR A 43 -2.07 15.23 -5.62
CA THR A 43 -2.93 14.05 -5.60
C THR A 43 -2.42 12.99 -6.56
N ARG A 44 -2.42 11.73 -6.14
CA ARG A 44 -1.96 10.60 -6.96
C ARG A 44 -2.83 9.36 -6.78
N LEU A 45 -2.74 8.46 -7.74
CA LEU A 45 -3.20 7.09 -7.65
C LEU A 45 -2.01 6.20 -7.27
N GLU A 46 -2.18 5.29 -6.33
CA GLU A 46 -1.27 4.19 -6.02
C GLU A 46 -1.95 2.86 -6.36
N LEU A 47 -1.21 1.96 -7.01
CA LEU A 47 -1.62 0.60 -7.34
C LEU A 47 -0.59 -0.37 -6.77
N ASP A 48 -1.05 -1.34 -5.99
CA ASP A 48 -0.16 -2.33 -5.36
C ASP A 48 -0.59 -3.75 -5.72
N LEU A 49 0.38 -4.54 -6.19
CA LEU A 49 0.21 -5.94 -6.52
C LEU A 49 1.04 -6.80 -5.55
N GLY A 50 0.34 -7.55 -4.70
CA GLY A 50 0.92 -8.54 -3.80
C GLY A 50 0.66 -9.96 -4.27
N TRP A 51 1.61 -10.85 -4.02
CA TRP A 51 1.46 -12.28 -4.26
C TRP A 51 2.07 -13.10 -3.12
N ARG A 52 1.43 -14.22 -2.82
CA ARG A 52 1.89 -15.18 -1.82
C ARG A 52 1.92 -16.56 -2.44
N ASN A 53 3.01 -17.28 -2.19
CA ASN A 53 3.11 -18.71 -2.51
C ASN A 53 3.93 -19.37 -1.41
N ARG A 54 3.27 -20.13 -0.55
CA ARG A 54 3.92 -20.84 0.56
C ARG A 54 3.63 -22.33 0.42
N LYS A 55 4.68 -23.12 0.65
CA LYS A 55 4.61 -24.57 0.66
C LYS A 55 4.97 -25.10 2.04
N ASP A 56 4.27 -26.12 2.49
CA ASP A 56 4.42 -26.76 3.80
C ASP A 56 4.49 -25.73 4.95
N PHE A 57 3.56 -24.77 4.94
CA PHE A 57 3.57 -23.71 5.94
C PHE A 57 3.32 -24.32 7.33
N ASN A 58 4.21 -24.02 8.29
CA ASN A 58 4.23 -24.59 9.65
C ASN A 58 4.43 -26.12 9.74
N HIS A 59 5.01 -26.78 8.74
CA HIS A 59 5.23 -28.25 8.72
C HIS A 59 3.94 -29.07 8.86
N ASN A 60 2.81 -28.50 8.43
CA ASN A 60 1.48 -29.09 8.58
C ASN A 60 0.90 -29.55 7.24
N GLY A 61 1.69 -29.56 6.15
CA GLY A 61 1.23 -29.94 4.81
C GLY A 61 0.21 -28.96 4.22
N TYR A 62 0.25 -27.69 4.65
CA TYR A 62 -0.65 -26.64 4.21
C TYR A 62 0.05 -25.76 3.17
N ASP A 63 -0.35 -25.92 1.91
CA ASP A 63 0.10 -25.09 0.80
C ASP A 63 -0.93 -24.00 0.57
N ASP A 64 -0.47 -22.75 0.42
CA ASP A 64 -1.37 -21.63 0.17
C ASP A 64 -0.81 -20.64 -0.85
N ASN A 65 -1.72 -20.09 -1.63
CA ASN A 65 -1.44 -19.08 -2.62
C ASN A 65 -2.43 -17.94 -2.51
N ALA A 66 -1.99 -16.74 -2.85
CA ALA A 66 -2.87 -15.59 -2.91
C ALA A 66 -2.35 -14.54 -3.88
N ILE A 67 -3.25 -13.78 -4.48
CA ILE A 67 -2.94 -12.56 -5.24
C ILE A 67 -3.85 -11.45 -4.70
N LYS A 68 -3.31 -10.25 -4.50
CA LYS A 68 -4.06 -9.07 -4.07
C LYS A 68 -3.69 -7.87 -4.92
N LEU A 69 -4.70 -7.14 -5.37
CA LEU A 69 -4.56 -5.85 -6.03
C LEU A 69 -5.23 -4.78 -5.17
N ALA A 70 -4.50 -3.74 -4.80
CA ALA A 70 -5.02 -2.55 -4.14
C ALA A 70 -4.92 -1.34 -5.06
N ALA A 71 -5.89 -0.44 -4.96
CA ALA A 71 -5.89 0.86 -5.62
C ALA A 71 -6.30 1.94 -4.60
N LEU A 72 -5.47 2.97 -4.47
CA LEU A 72 -5.62 4.03 -3.47
C LEU A 72 -5.50 5.40 -4.13
N TYR A 73 -6.46 6.28 -3.86
CA TYR A 73 -6.33 7.70 -4.15
C TYR A 73 -5.71 8.39 -2.94
N GLN A 74 -4.59 9.08 -3.14
CA GLN A 74 -3.81 9.72 -2.08
C GLN A 74 -3.74 11.23 -2.30
N TRP A 75 -3.90 11.97 -1.20
CA TRP A 75 -3.56 13.38 -1.11
C TRP A 75 -2.19 13.49 -0.45
N VAL A 76 -1.29 14.29 -1.03
CA VAL A 76 0.09 14.49 -0.57
C VAL A 76 0.27 15.94 -0.13
N MET A 77 0.82 16.12 1.07
CA MET A 77 1.08 17.42 1.68
C MET A 77 2.56 17.56 2.00
N ASN A 78 3.17 18.64 1.51
CA ASN A 78 4.55 18.96 1.81
C ASN A 78 4.69 19.45 3.26
N ILE A 79 5.77 19.02 3.93
CA ILE A 79 6.16 19.49 5.27
C ILE A 79 7.34 20.44 5.11
N ASP A 80 8.48 19.92 4.65
CA ASP A 80 9.70 20.71 4.39
C ASP A 80 10.71 19.89 3.56
N ALA A 81 11.50 20.57 2.72
CA ALA A 81 12.70 20.04 2.05
C ALA A 81 12.59 18.62 1.46
N GLY A 82 11.50 18.30 0.74
CA GLY A 82 11.26 16.98 0.15
C GLY A 82 10.53 15.97 1.06
N PHE A 83 10.37 16.28 2.34
CA PHE A 83 9.57 15.48 3.27
C PHE A 83 8.08 15.82 3.10
N ASN A 84 7.26 14.80 2.84
CA ASN A 84 5.82 14.92 2.70
C ASN A 84 5.11 13.96 3.67
N TRP A 85 3.86 14.25 3.98
CA TRP A 85 2.92 13.27 4.52
C TRP A 85 1.77 13.08 3.54
N TYR A 86 1.12 11.93 3.60
CA TYR A 86 -0.03 11.64 2.77
C TYR A 86 -1.09 10.88 3.53
N VAL A 87 -2.32 11.03 3.06
CA VAL A 87 -3.47 10.23 3.44
C VAL A 87 -4.17 9.75 2.19
N GLY A 88 -4.77 8.58 2.24
CA GLY A 88 -5.44 7.99 1.10
C GLY A 88 -6.62 7.11 1.49
N VAL A 89 -7.47 6.88 0.50
CA VAL A 89 -8.61 5.99 0.58
C VAL A 89 -8.73 5.20 -0.72
N GLY A 90 -9.27 3.99 -0.62
CA GLY A 90 -9.47 3.14 -1.78
C GLY A 90 -9.93 1.77 -1.38
N GLY A 91 -9.43 0.76 -2.07
CA GLY A 91 -9.81 -0.62 -1.84
C GLY A 91 -9.13 -1.55 -2.82
N GLY A 92 -9.58 -2.79 -2.82
CA GLY A 92 -8.98 -3.80 -3.65
C GLY A 92 -9.74 -5.10 -3.69
N LEU A 93 -9.16 -6.04 -4.41
CA LEU A 93 -9.67 -7.38 -4.61
C LEU A 93 -8.51 -8.36 -4.61
N GLY A 94 -8.79 -9.59 -4.23
CA GLY A 94 -7.81 -10.63 -4.25
C GLY A 94 -8.44 -12.01 -4.36
N THR A 95 -7.58 -12.98 -4.60
CA THR A 95 -7.90 -14.39 -4.57
C THR A 95 -6.99 -15.06 -3.56
N TYR A 96 -7.48 -16.09 -2.89
CA TYR A 96 -6.65 -16.97 -2.09
C TYR A 96 -7.10 -18.41 -2.29
N GLY A 97 -6.15 -19.32 -2.17
CA GLY A 97 -6.40 -20.74 -2.21
C GLY A 97 -5.53 -21.46 -1.20
N TYR A 98 -6.01 -22.62 -0.78
CA TYR A 98 -5.25 -23.52 0.07
C TYR A 98 -5.60 -24.97 -0.21
N ASP A 99 -4.60 -25.82 -0.05
CA ASP A 99 -4.73 -27.27 -0.21
C ASP A 99 -4.73 -27.93 1.17
N TYR A 100 -5.73 -28.75 1.44
CA TYR A 100 -5.84 -29.51 2.69
C TYR A 100 -6.35 -30.92 2.43
N ASN A 101 -5.53 -31.92 2.73
CA ASN A 101 -5.91 -33.34 2.69
C ASN A 101 -6.52 -33.79 1.34
N ASN A 102 -5.87 -33.43 0.22
CA ASN A 102 -6.28 -33.64 -1.19
C ASN A 102 -7.45 -32.77 -1.70
N ASP A 103 -8.08 -31.97 -0.85
CA ASP A 103 -9.08 -30.98 -1.28
C ASP A 103 -8.41 -29.64 -1.60
N HIS A 104 -8.85 -29.01 -2.69
CA HIS A 104 -8.39 -27.69 -3.14
C HIS A 104 -9.51 -26.67 -2.91
N TYR A 105 -9.21 -25.63 -2.14
CA TYR A 105 -10.15 -24.55 -1.86
C TYR A 105 -9.65 -23.26 -2.52
N ASN A 106 -10.55 -22.52 -3.15
CA ASN A 106 -10.28 -21.20 -3.68
C ASN A 106 -11.44 -20.25 -3.37
N ASP A 107 -11.10 -19.00 -3.08
CA ASP A 107 -12.10 -17.96 -2.90
C ASP A 107 -11.55 -16.61 -3.36
N THR A 108 -12.45 -15.65 -3.47
CA THR A 108 -12.18 -14.27 -3.83
C THR A 108 -12.67 -13.34 -2.74
N PHE A 109 -11.99 -12.22 -2.58
CA PHE A 109 -12.36 -11.24 -1.58
C PHE A 109 -12.21 -9.84 -2.13
N ALA A 110 -12.97 -8.92 -1.53
CA ALA A 110 -12.87 -7.49 -1.80
C ALA A 110 -12.81 -6.73 -0.47
N PHE A 111 -12.14 -5.58 -0.47
CA PHE A 111 -11.94 -4.76 0.71
C PHE A 111 -11.94 -3.27 0.37
N ALA A 112 -12.27 -2.46 1.37
CA ALA A 112 -11.99 -1.02 1.40
C ALA A 112 -10.70 -0.78 2.20
N ALA A 113 -9.95 0.25 1.87
CA ALA A 113 -8.68 0.56 2.50
C ALA A 113 -8.57 2.06 2.81
N GLY A 114 -7.97 2.36 3.95
CA GLY A 114 -7.37 3.65 4.24
C GLY A 114 -5.86 3.56 4.13
N ASP A 115 -5.18 4.69 4.03
CA ASP A 115 -3.73 4.75 3.97
C ASP A 115 -3.24 6.06 4.61
N ILE A 116 -2.18 5.98 5.40
CA ILE A 116 -1.53 7.15 5.99
C ILE A 116 -0.02 6.90 6.04
N GLY A 117 0.76 7.86 5.57
CA GLY A 117 2.20 7.69 5.53
C GLY A 117 2.97 8.99 5.48
N ILE A 118 4.28 8.82 5.60
CA ILE A 118 5.28 9.85 5.40
C ILE A 118 6.24 9.40 4.30
N GLU A 119 6.77 10.35 3.54
CA GLU A 119 7.72 10.07 2.48
C GLU A 119 8.80 11.14 2.41
N TYR A 120 9.97 10.76 1.91
CA TYR A 120 11.04 11.68 1.59
C TYR A 120 11.42 11.54 0.11
N ASN A 121 11.26 12.65 -0.60
CA ASN A 121 11.62 12.80 -2.00
C ASN A 121 13.06 13.30 -2.09
N PHE A 122 13.97 12.46 -2.60
CA PHE A 122 15.38 12.80 -2.70
C PHE A 122 15.67 13.68 -3.92
N ASP A 123 16.84 14.33 -3.95
CA ASP A 123 17.33 15.07 -5.13
C ASP A 123 17.77 14.14 -6.28
N ILE A 124 17.84 12.83 -6.01
CA ILE A 124 17.96 11.75 -7.00
C ILE A 124 16.57 11.17 -7.26
N PRO A 125 16.33 10.41 -8.36
CA PRO A 125 15.01 9.85 -8.69
C PRO A 125 14.59 8.68 -7.78
N LEU A 126 14.61 8.89 -6.46
CA LEU A 126 14.30 7.94 -5.41
C LEU A 126 13.28 8.56 -4.45
N LEU A 127 12.26 7.79 -4.10
CA LEU A 127 11.29 8.08 -3.05
C LEU A 127 11.35 6.96 -2.02
N ILE A 128 11.42 7.32 -0.75
CA ILE A 128 11.24 6.36 0.35
C ILE A 128 10.00 6.76 1.12
N SER A 129 9.13 5.81 1.44
CA SER A 129 7.95 6.04 2.27
C SER A 129 7.77 5.00 3.36
N LEU A 130 7.14 5.41 4.46
CA LEU A 130 6.66 4.54 5.52
C LEU A 130 5.16 4.79 5.70
N ASP A 131 4.34 3.76 5.57
CA ASP A 131 2.88 3.86 5.68
C ASP A 131 2.25 2.83 6.59
N PHE A 132 1.05 3.16 7.06
CA PHE A 132 0.11 2.28 7.71
C PHE A 132 -1.19 2.22 6.89
N ARG A 133 -1.60 1.01 6.54
CA ARG A 133 -2.75 0.76 5.68
C ARG A 133 -3.77 -0.16 6.38
N PRO A 134 -4.84 0.38 6.98
CA PRO A 134 -5.96 -0.43 7.45
C PRO A 134 -6.87 -0.86 6.29
N GLU A 135 -7.28 -2.12 6.30
CA GLU A 135 -8.17 -2.75 5.32
C GLU A 135 -9.41 -3.33 6.01
N PHE A 136 -10.60 -3.05 5.48
CA PHE A 136 -11.89 -3.49 6.01
C PHE A 136 -12.65 -4.29 4.95
N GLY A 137 -13.25 -5.42 5.35
CA GLY A 137 -13.83 -6.38 4.44
C GLY A 137 -12.95 -7.62 4.32
N GLY A 138 -12.76 -8.15 3.12
CA GLY A 138 -11.95 -9.35 2.92
C GLY A 138 -12.58 -10.59 3.55
N ASN A 139 -13.90 -10.76 3.40
CA ASN A 139 -14.63 -11.90 3.96
C ASN A 139 -13.96 -13.22 3.53
N GLY A 140 -13.83 -14.16 4.46
CA GLY A 140 -13.11 -15.43 4.27
C GLY A 140 -11.58 -15.31 4.33
N TYR A 141 -11.00 -14.17 3.94
CA TYR A 141 -9.55 -13.94 3.98
C TYR A 141 -9.06 -13.40 5.33
N TYR A 142 -9.69 -12.33 5.83
CA TYR A 142 -9.30 -11.69 7.09
C TYR A 142 -10.11 -12.23 8.26
N LYS A 143 -9.41 -12.54 9.37
CA LYS A 143 -10.08 -12.85 10.64
C LYS A 143 -10.86 -11.61 11.10
N ASN A 144 -12.18 -11.76 11.24
CA ASN A 144 -13.11 -10.67 11.57
C ASN A 144 -13.22 -9.55 10.52
N ASN A 145 -12.91 -9.84 9.25
CA ASN A 145 -13.03 -8.90 8.14
C ASN A 145 -12.20 -7.61 8.31
N TYR A 146 -11.03 -7.71 8.96
CA TYR A 146 -10.10 -6.61 9.17
C TYR A 146 -8.66 -7.07 9.00
N GLY A 147 -7.89 -6.29 8.24
CA GLY A 147 -6.45 -6.42 8.07
C GLY A 147 -5.77 -5.07 8.25
N SER A 148 -4.48 -5.07 8.53
CA SER A 148 -3.69 -3.84 8.53
C SER A 148 -2.23 -4.15 8.31
N ASP A 149 -1.50 -3.21 7.72
CA ASP A 149 -0.09 -3.39 7.42
C ASP A 149 0.71 -2.10 7.67
N ILE A 150 1.94 -2.25 8.17
CA ILE A 150 2.94 -1.18 8.20
C ILE A 150 4.01 -1.57 7.19
N ALA A 151 4.31 -0.70 6.23
CA ALA A 151 5.26 -1.01 5.18
C ALA A 151 6.27 0.09 4.91
N LEU A 152 7.50 -0.33 4.58
CA LEU A 152 8.54 0.54 4.03
C LEU A 152 8.56 0.39 2.52
N SER A 153 8.51 1.49 1.79
CA SER A 153 8.56 1.46 0.33
C SER A 153 9.79 2.18 -0.21
N LEU A 154 10.35 1.65 -1.30
CA LEU A 154 11.39 2.27 -2.10
C LEU A 154 10.90 2.35 -3.54
N ARG A 155 10.83 3.55 -4.12
CA ARG A 155 10.32 3.77 -5.48
C ARG A 155 11.27 4.63 -6.31
N TYR A 156 11.47 4.24 -7.56
CA TYR A 156 12.17 5.01 -8.57
C TYR A 156 11.19 5.95 -9.29
N GLN A 157 11.60 7.20 -9.51
CA GLN A 157 10.76 8.26 -10.10
C GLN A 157 11.12 8.56 -11.57
N PHE A 158 10.11 8.80 -12.42
CA PHE A 158 10.30 9.12 -13.85
C PHE A 158 9.12 9.86 -14.52
#